data_AF-A0A3M1D3V4-F1
#
_entry.id   AF-A0A3M1D3V4-F1
#
_cell.length_a   1.000
_cell.length_b   1.000
_cell.length_c   1.000
_cell.angle_alpha   90.00
_cell.angle_beta   90.00
_cell.angle_gamma   90.00
#
_symmetry.space_group_name_H-M   'P 1'
#
loop_
_entity.id
_entity.type
_entity.pdbx_description
1 polymer ?
#
loop_
_entity_poly.entity_id
_entity_poly.type
_entity_poly.pdbx_seq_one_letter_code
_entity_poly.pdbx_strand_id
1 'polypeptide(L)'
;MPDHTIQEPGNEPTHEQDRRPQPEDKLVPVSEAIRYRKRAQNAEQQLEQLNEQLHDLSNRLKEADETIRSLERRQRVDALLMESEAIDLEAARLLTEQAIATMDEPDIDLAVRDLRRQKPYLFRHRHGSDSPAMAPGLTEDVNPTRQAAEQAAMSGNRRDLLRYLRLRRNR
;
A
#
# COMPACT_ATOMS: atom_id res chain seq x y z
N MET A 1 101.40 6.70 -2.02
CA MET A 1 101.45 6.79 -0.54
C MET A 1 100.40 5.83 0.00
N PRO A 2 100.77 5.06 1.02
CA PRO A 2 100.89 3.59 1.05
C PRO A 2 99.55 2.90 1.33
N ASP A 3 99.26 1.72 0.77
CA ASP A 3 99.89 0.42 1.01
C ASP A 3 99.71 -0.04 2.46
N HIS A 4 98.72 -0.91 2.68
CA HIS A 4 98.74 -1.88 3.77
C HIS A 4 98.03 -3.15 3.32
N THR A 5 98.83 -3.96 2.64
CA THR A 5 98.79 -5.42 2.70
C THR A 5 98.72 -5.89 4.15
N ILE A 6 97.69 -6.66 4.51
CA ILE A 6 97.75 -7.64 5.59
C ILE A 6 97.31 -8.98 5.01
N GLN A 7 98.20 -9.96 5.17
CA GLN A 7 98.17 -11.28 4.62
C GLN A 7 97.87 -12.30 5.74
N GLU A 8 96.83 -13.12 5.51
CA GLU A 8 96.65 -14.54 5.93
C GLU A 8 96.48 -14.93 7.43
N PRO A 9 95.98 -16.16 7.76
CA PRO A 9 95.58 -17.29 6.89
C PRO A 9 94.23 -17.98 7.22
N GLY A 10 93.71 -18.74 6.23
CA GLY A 10 93.24 -20.12 6.42
C GLY A 10 91.84 -20.40 6.97
N ASN A 11 90.89 -20.76 6.09
CA ASN A 11 90.25 -22.09 6.05
C ASN A 11 89.17 -22.11 4.96
N GLU A 12 89.37 -22.92 3.91
CA GLU A 12 88.29 -23.49 3.12
C GLU A 12 87.84 -24.81 3.76
N PRO A 13 86.73 -25.46 3.35
CA PRO A 13 85.49 -24.94 2.77
C PRO A 13 84.24 -25.58 3.43
N THR A 14 83.08 -24.93 3.40
CA THR A 14 81.83 -25.68 3.55
C THR A 14 80.73 -25.09 2.70
N HIS A 15 80.30 -25.91 1.74
CA HIS A 15 79.10 -25.74 0.94
C HIS A 15 77.87 -25.45 1.82
N GLU A 16 77.51 -24.18 1.98
CA GLU A 16 76.11 -23.81 2.19
C GLU A 16 75.43 -23.80 0.82
N GLN A 17 75.16 -25.01 0.33
CA GLN A 17 74.00 -25.22 -0.53
C GLN A 17 72.79 -24.84 0.31
N ASP A 18 72.35 -23.60 0.11
CA ASP A 18 71.07 -23.08 0.55
C ASP A 18 69.98 -23.97 -0.04
N ARG A 19 69.70 -25.06 0.68
CA ARG A 19 68.64 -26.01 0.41
C ARG A 19 67.36 -25.21 0.54
N ARG A 20 66.85 -24.74 -0.60
CA ARG A 20 65.42 -24.46 -0.76
C ARG A 20 64.68 -25.56 -0.02
N PRO A 21 63.83 -25.26 0.98
CA PRO A 21 63.00 -26.29 1.56
C PRO A 21 62.21 -26.86 0.40
N GLN A 22 62.51 -28.12 0.06
CA GLN A 22 61.66 -28.90 -0.82
C GLN A 22 60.25 -28.74 -0.25
N PRO A 23 59.24 -28.42 -1.06
CA PRO A 23 57.87 -28.55 -0.61
C PRO A 23 57.72 -30.02 -0.31
N GLU A 24 57.93 -30.41 0.95
CA GLU A 24 57.53 -31.72 1.41
C GLU A 24 56.06 -31.79 1.04
N ASP A 25 55.78 -32.63 0.06
CA ASP A 25 54.45 -33.09 -0.26
C ASP A 25 53.89 -33.59 1.06
N LYS A 26 53.22 -32.68 1.78
CA LYS A 26 52.45 -32.96 2.98
C LYS A 26 51.29 -33.80 2.48
N LEU A 27 51.60 -35.07 2.24
CA LEU A 27 50.67 -36.13 1.89
C LEU A 27 49.79 -36.26 3.13
N VAL A 28 48.72 -35.46 3.12
CA VAL A 28 47.67 -35.50 4.12
C VAL A 28 47.25 -36.97 4.21
N PRO A 29 47.33 -37.59 5.40
CA PRO A 29 46.94 -38.98 5.56
C PRO A 29 45.56 -39.19 4.92
N VAL A 30 45.38 -40.27 4.16
CA VAL A 30 44.14 -40.51 3.40
C VAL A 30 42.89 -40.41 4.30
N SER A 31 43.02 -40.76 5.58
CA SER A 31 41.99 -40.60 6.61
C SER A 31 41.58 -39.14 6.87
N GLU A 32 42.53 -38.21 6.86
CA GLU A 32 42.28 -36.77 6.97
C GLU A 32 41.66 -36.21 5.69
N ALA A 33 42.14 -36.62 4.51
CA ALA A 33 41.54 -36.22 3.23
C ALA A 33 40.06 -36.64 3.13
N ILE A 34 39.73 -37.85 3.60
CA ILE A 34 38.33 -38.33 3.68
C ILE A 34 37.50 -37.48 4.63
N ARG A 35 38.04 -37.10 5.81
CA ARG A 35 37.33 -36.24 6.77
C ARG A 35 37.06 -34.85 6.21
N TYR A 36 38.03 -34.24 5.54
CA TYR A 36 37.86 -32.94 4.90
C TYR A 36 36.83 -33.00 3.77
N ARG A 37 36.89 -34.03 2.91
CA ARG A 37 35.90 -34.23 1.86
C ARG A 37 34.48 -34.37 2.43
N LYS A 38 34.30 -35.19 3.47
CA LYS A 38 32.99 -35.36 4.11
C LYS A 38 32.48 -34.05 4.72
N ARG A 39 33.37 -33.25 5.34
CA ARG A 39 33.01 -31.94 5.89
C ARG A 39 32.62 -30.95 4.79
N ALA A 40 33.37 -30.92 3.69
CA ALA A 40 33.06 -30.07 2.54
C ALA A 40 31.71 -30.44 1.92
N GLN A 41 31.46 -31.73 1.68
CA GLN A 41 30.17 -32.22 1.16
C GLN A 41 29.00 -31.88 2.10
N ASN A 42 29.17 -32.03 3.41
CA ASN A 42 28.15 -31.63 4.37
C ASN A 42 27.89 -30.11 4.34
N ALA A 43 28.94 -29.30 4.20
CA ALA A 43 28.81 -27.85 4.08
C ALA A 43 28.10 -27.46 2.77
N GLU A 44 28.41 -28.11 1.66
CA GLU A 44 27.73 -27.92 0.37
C GLU A 44 26.23 -28.25 0.47
N GLN A 45 25.88 -29.39 1.10
CA GLN A 45 24.49 -29.77 1.33
C GLN A 45 23.76 -28.76 2.22
N GLN A 46 24.41 -28.24 3.27
CA GLN A 46 23.83 -27.21 4.13
C GLN A 46 23.62 -25.89 3.38
N LEU A 47 24.56 -25.51 2.51
CA LEU A 47 24.42 -24.32 1.67
C LEU A 47 23.27 -24.46 0.68
N GLU A 48 23.10 -25.64 0.07
CA GLU A 48 21.98 -25.94 -0.82
C GLU A 48 20.64 -25.84 -0.07
N GLN A 49 20.52 -26.48 1.09
CA GLN A 49 19.32 -26.40 1.93
C GLN A 49 19.00 -24.96 2.36
N LEU A 50 20.01 -24.18 2.76
CA LEU A 50 19.82 -22.79 3.14
C LEU A 50 19.39 -21.94 1.94
N ASN A 51 19.94 -22.18 0.74
CA ASN A 51 19.55 -21.47 -0.47
C ASN A 51 18.10 -21.78 -0.87
N GLU A 52 17.68 -23.04 -0.76
CA GLU A 52 16.27 -23.43 -0.97
C GLU A 52 15.35 -22.71 0.02
N GLN A 53 15.69 -22.71 1.31
CA GLN A 53 14.92 -22.00 2.33
C GLN A 53 14.85 -20.49 2.08
N LEU A 54 15.96 -19.87 1.67
CA LEU A 54 15.98 -18.45 1.33
C LEU A 54 15.10 -18.17 0.12
N HIS A 55 15.13 -19.03 -0.90
CA HIS A 55 14.29 -18.89 -2.07
C HIS A 55 12.80 -18.97 -1.70
N ASP A 56 12.41 -20.00 -0.94
CA ASP A 56 11.04 -20.19 -0.46
C ASP A 56 10.55 -19.01 0.37
N LEU A 57 11.37 -18.54 1.33
CA LEU A 57 11.02 -17.37 2.15
C LEU A 57 10.91 -16.11 1.31
N SER A 58 11.79 -15.92 0.33
CA SER A 58 11.73 -14.76 -0.57
C SER A 58 10.46 -14.77 -1.43
N ASN A 59 10.01 -15.93 -1.86
CA ASN A 59 8.77 -16.07 -2.63
C ASN A 59 7.55 -15.79 -1.75
N ARG A 60 7.52 -16.34 -0.53
CA ARG A 60 6.45 -16.06 0.44
C ARG A 60 6.36 -14.59 0.81
N LEU A 61 7.50 -13.90 0.94
CA LEU A 61 7.53 -12.46 1.19
C LEU A 61 6.93 -11.67 0.03
N LYS A 62 7.29 -12.01 -1.22
CA LYS A 62 6.70 -11.37 -2.41
C LYS A 62 5.19 -11.58 -2.49
N GLU A 63 4.72 -12.81 -2.26
CA GLU A 63 3.29 -13.13 -2.23
C GLU A 63 2.54 -12.37 -1.14
N ALA A 64 3.13 -12.26 0.06
CA ALA A 64 2.57 -11.49 1.16
C ALA A 64 2.51 -10.00 0.83
N ASP A 65 3.58 -9.43 0.28
CA ASP A 65 3.64 -8.03 -0.13
C ASP A 65 2.62 -7.70 -1.22
N GLU A 66 2.46 -8.56 -2.22
CA GLU A 66 1.43 -8.43 -3.26
C GLU A 66 0.03 -8.48 -2.66
N THR A 67 -0.20 -9.40 -1.72
CA THR A 67 -1.48 -9.52 -1.02
C THR A 67 -1.78 -8.26 -0.23
N ILE A 68 -0.81 -7.73 0.53
CA ILE A 68 -0.97 -6.49 1.31
C ILE A 68 -1.30 -5.33 0.38
N ARG A 69 -0.51 -5.13 -0.69
CA ARG A 69 -0.76 -4.06 -1.67
C ARG A 69 -2.15 -4.17 -2.29
N SER A 70 -2.60 -5.39 -2.60
CA SER A 70 -3.94 -5.61 -3.15
C SER A 70 -5.06 -5.22 -2.17
N LEU A 71 -4.88 -5.53 -0.87
CA LEU A 71 -5.83 -5.23 0.19
C LEU A 71 -5.87 -3.73 0.49
N GLU A 72 -4.69 -3.08 0.61
CA GLU A 72 -4.57 -1.64 0.82
C GLU A 72 -5.23 -0.86 -0.33
N ARG A 73 -4.97 -1.26 -1.57
CA ARG A 73 -5.62 -0.67 -2.75
C ARG A 73 -7.13 -0.82 -2.69
N ARG A 74 -7.64 -2.02 -2.36
CA ARG A 74 -9.07 -2.27 -2.22
C ARG A 74 -9.71 -1.40 -1.14
N GLN A 75 -9.08 -1.31 0.03
CA GLN A 75 -9.55 -0.46 1.14
C GLN A 75 -9.58 1.02 0.73
N ARG A 76 -8.57 1.48 -0.01
CA ARG A 76 -8.50 2.86 -0.52
C ARG A 76 -9.64 3.16 -1.51
N VAL A 77 -9.91 2.23 -2.43
CA VAL A 77 -11.05 2.33 -3.38
C VAL A 77 -12.36 2.40 -2.61
N ASP A 78 -12.59 1.46 -1.69
CA ASP A 78 -13.82 1.41 -0.90
C ASP A 78 -14.04 2.70 -0.09
N ALA A 79 -12.99 3.24 0.54
CA ALA A 79 -13.04 4.49 1.28
C ALA A 79 -13.45 5.69 0.39
N LEU A 80 -12.84 5.84 -0.79
CA LEU A 80 -13.13 6.93 -1.72
C LEU A 80 -14.53 6.82 -2.33
N LEU A 81 -15.00 5.61 -2.60
CA LEU A 81 -16.36 5.37 -3.10
C LEU A 81 -17.41 5.68 -2.04
N MET A 82 -17.15 5.34 -0.78
CA MET A 82 -18.02 5.72 0.35
C MET A 82 -18.04 7.23 0.55
N GLU A 83 -16.90 7.92 0.49
CA GLU A 83 -16.82 9.38 0.56
C GLU A 83 -17.57 10.06 -0.60
N SER A 84 -17.56 9.42 -1.77
CA SER A 84 -18.28 9.87 -2.96
C SER A 84 -19.77 9.51 -2.96
N GLU A 85 -20.28 8.89 -1.88
CA GLU A 85 -21.68 8.49 -1.73
C GLU A 85 -22.16 7.53 -2.83
N ALA A 86 -21.33 6.55 -3.21
CA ALA A 86 -21.74 5.49 -4.14
C ALA A 86 -22.98 4.73 -3.62
N ILE A 87 -23.98 4.56 -4.48
CA ILE A 87 -25.23 3.85 -4.18
C ILE A 87 -24.99 2.34 -4.19
N ASP A 88 -24.21 1.87 -5.16
CA ASP A 88 -23.80 0.47 -5.31
C ASP A 88 -22.26 0.40 -5.25
N LEU A 89 -21.74 0.10 -4.05
CA LEU A 89 -20.30 0.03 -3.80
C LEU A 89 -19.64 -1.11 -4.58
N GLU A 90 -20.31 -2.24 -4.77
CA GLU A 90 -19.71 -3.39 -5.43
C GLU A 90 -19.56 -3.16 -6.94
N ALA A 91 -20.63 -2.65 -7.58
CA ALA A 91 -20.56 -2.27 -8.98
C ALA A 91 -19.55 -1.14 -9.23
N ALA A 92 -19.55 -0.11 -8.36
CA ALA A 92 -18.61 1.00 -8.49
C ALA A 92 -17.16 0.54 -8.26
N ARG A 93 -16.89 -0.36 -7.31
CA ARG A 93 -15.56 -0.94 -7.10
C ARG A 93 -15.08 -1.69 -8.32
N LEU A 94 -15.88 -2.60 -8.87
CA LEU A 94 -15.50 -3.41 -10.03
C LEU A 94 -15.15 -2.53 -11.24
N LEU A 95 -15.94 -1.48 -11.48
CA LEU A 95 -15.67 -0.52 -12.56
C LEU A 95 -14.43 0.34 -12.30
N THR A 96 -14.19 0.72 -11.04
CA THR A 96 -12.98 1.48 -10.66
C THR A 96 -11.73 0.62 -10.81
N GLU A 97 -11.76 -0.64 -10.38
CA GLU A 97 -10.65 -1.59 -10.55
C GLU A 97 -10.35 -1.84 -12.03
N GLN A 98 -11.40 -1.99 -12.86
CA GLN A 98 -11.23 -2.10 -14.30
C GLN A 98 -10.59 -0.84 -14.89
N ALA A 99 -11.01 0.35 -14.47
CA ALA A 99 -10.44 1.62 -14.93
C ALA A 99 -8.95 1.73 -14.54
N ILE A 100 -8.61 1.43 -13.28
CA ILE A 100 -7.22 1.45 -12.79
C ILE A 100 -6.35 0.47 -13.58
N ALA A 101 -6.85 -0.72 -13.91
CA ALA A 101 -6.10 -1.73 -14.68
C ALA A 101 -5.78 -1.28 -16.12
N THR A 102 -6.51 -0.29 -16.65
CA THR A 102 -6.26 0.28 -17.99
C THR A 102 -5.37 1.52 -17.98
N MET A 103 -5.00 2.03 -16.80
CA MET A 103 -4.15 3.21 -16.67
C MET A 103 -2.66 2.83 -16.71
N ASP A 104 -1.85 3.63 -17.41
CA ASP A 104 -0.39 3.48 -17.41
C ASP A 104 0.20 3.78 -16.02
N GLU A 105 -0.38 4.76 -15.32
CA GLU A 105 -0.05 5.10 -13.94
C GLU A 105 -1.33 5.02 -13.08
N PRO A 106 -1.42 4.10 -12.10
CA PRO A 106 -2.65 3.84 -11.38
C PRO A 106 -2.97 4.96 -10.37
N ASP A 107 -3.93 5.82 -10.71
CA ASP A 107 -4.47 6.85 -9.83
C ASP A 107 -5.94 6.53 -9.46
N ILE A 108 -6.15 6.15 -8.20
CA ILE A 108 -7.46 5.76 -7.67
C ILE A 108 -8.40 6.98 -7.61
N ASP A 109 -7.89 8.14 -7.23
CA ASP A 109 -8.68 9.36 -7.10
C ASP A 109 -9.18 9.82 -8.48
N LEU A 110 -8.31 9.75 -9.49
CA LEU A 110 -8.68 10.02 -10.88
C LEU A 110 -9.74 9.02 -11.37
N ALA A 111 -9.54 7.72 -11.13
CA ALA A 111 -10.47 6.68 -11.57
C ALA A 111 -11.88 6.86 -10.98
N VAL A 112 -11.99 7.19 -9.68
CA VAL A 112 -13.29 7.44 -9.03
C VAL A 112 -13.96 8.70 -9.58
N ARG A 113 -13.19 9.78 -9.83
CA ARG A 113 -13.72 11.02 -10.43
C ARG A 113 -14.23 10.79 -11.85
N ASP A 114 -13.49 10.04 -12.65
CA ASP A 114 -13.89 9.69 -14.00
C ASP A 114 -15.12 8.80 -14.01
N LEU A 115 -15.18 7.81 -13.10
CA LEU A 115 -16.35 6.97 -12.93
C LEU A 115 -17.59 7.80 -12.57
N ARG A 116 -17.46 8.78 -11.67
CA ARG A 116 -18.54 9.69 -11.29
C ARG A 116 -19.01 10.57 -12.45
N ARG A 117 -18.09 11.01 -13.30
CA ARG A 117 -18.43 11.79 -14.51
C ARG A 117 -19.14 10.94 -15.57
N GLN A 118 -18.65 9.72 -15.82
CA GLN A 118 -19.16 8.85 -16.88
C GLN A 118 -20.44 8.11 -16.47
N LYS A 119 -20.57 7.74 -15.20
CA LYS A 119 -21.67 6.94 -14.66
C LYS A 119 -22.27 7.59 -13.40
N PRO A 120 -22.87 8.78 -13.54
CA PRO A 120 -23.40 9.53 -12.40
C PRO A 120 -24.48 8.78 -11.61
N TYR A 121 -25.23 7.89 -12.26
CA TYR A 121 -26.29 7.09 -11.64
C TYR A 121 -25.79 6.09 -10.58
N LEU A 122 -24.48 5.81 -10.52
CA LEU A 122 -23.88 4.97 -9.47
C LEU A 122 -23.65 5.74 -8.17
N PHE A 123 -23.80 7.06 -8.19
CA PHE A 123 -23.52 7.94 -7.05
C PHE A 123 -24.79 8.67 -6.65
N ARG A 124 -24.94 8.90 -5.35
CA ARG A 124 -26.02 9.74 -4.87
C ARG A 124 -25.77 11.14 -5.38
N HIS A 125 -26.69 11.67 -6.16
CA HIS A 125 -26.68 13.09 -6.47
C HIS A 125 -26.84 13.83 -5.14
N ARG A 126 -25.79 14.54 -4.71
CA ARG A 126 -25.97 15.66 -3.80
C ARG A 126 -26.87 16.65 -4.52
N HIS A 127 -28.17 16.47 -4.34
CA HIS A 127 -29.17 17.49 -4.61
C HIS A 127 -28.83 18.65 -3.68
N GLY A 128 -27.85 19.47 -4.06
CA GLY A 128 -27.70 20.77 -3.48
C GLY A 128 -28.92 21.55 -3.92
N SER A 129 -29.93 21.65 -3.04
CA SER A 129 -30.98 22.69 -2.98
C SER A 129 -31.68 23.14 -4.28
N ASP A 130 -31.47 22.49 -5.41
CA ASP A 130 -32.20 22.76 -6.65
C ASP A 130 -33.45 21.91 -6.57
N SER A 131 -34.47 22.49 -5.93
CA SER A 131 -35.85 22.06 -6.07
C SER A 131 -36.10 21.75 -7.55
N PRO A 132 -36.48 20.51 -7.91
CA PRO A 132 -36.99 20.26 -9.24
C PRO A 132 -38.29 21.06 -9.37
N ALA A 133 -38.21 22.21 -10.05
CA ALA A 133 -39.28 23.20 -10.16
C ALA A 133 -40.49 22.74 -11.00
N MET A 134 -40.63 21.45 -11.32
CA MET A 134 -41.64 20.95 -12.25
C MET A 134 -42.10 19.51 -11.89
N ALA A 135 -42.59 19.31 -10.68
CA ALA A 135 -43.47 18.19 -10.38
C ALA A 135 -44.74 18.73 -9.69
N PRO A 136 -45.96 18.44 -10.19
CA PRO A 136 -47.20 18.84 -9.53
C PRO A 136 -47.43 17.90 -8.34
N GLY A 137 -46.69 18.14 -7.26
CA GLY A 137 -46.84 17.43 -5.99
C GLY A 137 -47.90 18.10 -5.14
N LEU A 138 -48.92 17.31 -4.79
CA LEU A 138 -49.89 17.50 -3.70
C LEU A 138 -49.65 18.76 -2.85
N THR A 139 -50.55 19.73 -2.96
CA THR A 139 -50.72 20.74 -1.92
C THR A 139 -51.08 20.01 -0.63
N GLU A 140 -50.12 19.88 0.29
CA GLU A 140 -50.41 19.74 1.70
C GLU A 140 -51.47 20.79 2.03
N ASP A 141 -52.63 20.33 2.49
CA ASP A 141 -53.78 21.17 2.79
C ASP A 141 -53.47 21.91 4.11
N VAL A 142 -52.53 22.85 4.04
CA VAL A 142 -52.08 23.67 5.16
C VAL A 142 -53.25 24.55 5.52
N ASN A 143 -54.06 24.09 6.46
CA ASN A 143 -55.25 24.79 6.93
C ASN A 143 -54.82 26.20 7.40
N PRO A 144 -55.14 27.27 6.63
CA PRO A 144 -54.59 28.61 6.87
C PRO A 144 -55.04 29.18 8.21
N THR A 145 -56.13 28.64 8.76
CA THR A 145 -56.65 28.97 10.08
C THR A 145 -55.72 28.49 11.20
N ARG A 146 -55.11 27.31 11.05
CA ARG A 146 -54.21 26.72 12.06
C ARG A 146 -52.90 27.49 12.14
N GLN A 147 -52.32 27.82 10.98
CA GLN A 147 -51.08 28.60 10.90
C GLN A 147 -51.29 30.02 11.48
N ALA A 148 -52.43 30.65 11.19
CA ALA A 148 -52.76 31.96 11.78
C ALA A 148 -52.98 31.88 13.31
N ALA A 149 -53.47 30.75 13.84
CA ALA A 149 -53.63 30.54 15.27
C ALA A 149 -52.27 30.42 15.98
N GLU A 150 -51.37 29.60 15.43
CA GLU A 150 -50.01 29.41 15.96
C GLU A 150 -49.23 30.73 15.93
N GLN A 151 -49.34 31.49 14.84
CA GLN A 151 -48.68 32.78 14.70
C GLN A 151 -49.23 33.82 15.70
N ALA A 152 -50.55 33.87 15.94
CA ALA A 152 -51.14 34.75 16.95
C ALA A 152 -50.74 34.36 18.38
N ALA A 153 -50.62 33.06 18.66
CA ALA A 153 -50.17 32.56 19.96
C ALA A 153 -48.69 32.88 20.23
N MET A 154 -47.84 32.80 19.21
CA MET A 154 -46.41 33.10 19.32
C MET A 154 -46.12 34.61 19.38
N SER A 155 -46.80 35.42 18.58
CA SER A 155 -46.50 36.85 18.47
C SER A 155 -47.14 37.70 19.57
N GLY A 156 -48.25 37.22 20.15
CA GLY A 156 -49.05 37.99 21.11
C GLY A 156 -49.64 39.29 20.55
N ASN A 157 -49.54 39.51 19.23
CA ASN A 157 -49.91 40.77 18.60
C ASN A 157 -51.40 40.79 18.25
N ARG A 158 -52.07 41.90 18.58
CA ARG A 158 -53.48 42.13 18.26
C ARG A 158 -53.79 41.98 16.76
N ARG A 159 -52.87 42.35 15.87
CA ARG A 159 -53.07 42.25 14.41
C ARG A 159 -53.17 40.80 13.95
N ASP A 160 -52.32 39.93 14.47
CA ASP A 160 -52.30 38.50 14.14
C ASP A 160 -53.53 37.78 14.71
N LEU A 161 -53.93 38.16 15.93
CA LEU A 161 -55.18 37.68 16.53
C LEU A 161 -56.41 38.05 15.68
N LEU A 162 -56.50 39.30 15.22
CA LEU A 162 -57.62 39.73 14.35
C LEU A 162 -57.62 39.02 13.01
N ARG A 163 -56.44 38.72 12.44
CA ARG A 163 -56.30 37.94 11.22
C ARG A 163 -56.84 36.51 11.41
N TYR A 164 -56.45 35.84 12.49
CA TYR A 164 -56.98 34.53 12.86
C TYR A 164 -58.51 34.55 13.05
N LEU A 165 -59.04 35.52 13.81
CA LEU A 165 -60.49 35.61 14.06
C LEU A 165 -61.31 35.85 12.79
N ARG A 166 -60.79 36.62 11.82
CA ARG A 166 -61.44 36.79 10.51
C ARG A 166 -61.46 35.48 9.71
N LEU A 167 -60.35 34.75 9.68
CA LEU A 167 -60.27 33.45 9.02
C LEU A 167 -61.20 32.42 9.67
N ARG A 168 -61.31 32.43 11.00
CA ARG A 168 -62.23 31.57 11.75
C ARG A 168 -63.70 31.90 11.50
N ARG A 169 -64.05 33.17 11.26
CA ARG A 169 -65.45 33.60 11.04
C ARG A 169 -65.96 33.26 9.63
N ASN A 170 -65.07 33.14 8.65
CA ASN A 170 -65.40 32.86 7.26
C ASN A 170 -65.39 31.35 6.93
N ARG A 171 -65.31 30.49 7.96
CA ARG A 171 -65.60 29.06 7.90
C ARG A 171 -66.96 28.80 8.52
#